data_AF-A0A061IT26-F1
#
_entry.id   AF-A0A061IT26-F1
#
_cell.length_a   1.000
_cell.length_b   1.000
_cell.length_c   1.000
_cell.angle_alpha   90.00
_cell.angle_beta   90.00
_cell.angle_gamma   90.00
#
_symmetry.space_group_name_H-M   'P 1'
#
loop_
_entity.id
_entity.type
_entity.pdbx_description
1 polymer ?
#
loop_
_entity_poly.entity_id
_entity_poly.type
_entity_poly.pdbx_seq_one_letter_code
_entity_poly.pdbx_strand_id
1 'polypeptide(L)'
;MGDHELSESEKAIERYKVKKLIQMLESARGMGTSVISIYMTPKEQVSGMVTKLNNEYGTASNIKSHTNKLSVQGAITASLGRLKQYNRLPRNGLLLYCGTVLTADNKEKKLTLDIEPFKPVSRSLYLCDNKFHTEELRRMLESDDKFGFIVVDGSGTTYATLCGSVKDKLGSFTVELPKKHGRGGQSKNRFARIRMERRHNYLRKVAEGATQYFITNDRPNIVGLVLAGSAEFKEVLYQSDLFDPRLKAVVLKVVDVAHPGELV
;
A
#
# COMPACT_ATOMS: atom_id res chain seq x y z
N MET A 1 -23.83 7.80 -0.38
CA MET A 1 -23.22 8.36 0.85
C MET A 1 -21.74 8.52 0.52
N GLY A 2 -21.38 9.73 0.07
CA GLY A 2 -20.18 9.98 -0.73
C GLY A 2 -18.88 9.69 0.02
N ASP A 3 -17.92 9.11 -0.71
CA ASP A 3 -16.53 9.12 -0.31
C ASP A 3 -16.08 10.59 -0.31
N HIS A 4 -16.00 11.17 0.88
CA HIS A 4 -15.38 12.47 1.08
C HIS A 4 -13.89 12.27 0.79
N GLU A 5 -13.43 12.64 -0.40
CA GLU A 5 -11.99 12.75 -0.67
C GLU A 5 -11.43 13.81 0.27
N LEU A 6 -10.78 13.36 1.35
CA LEU A 6 -10.06 14.22 2.28
C LEU A 6 -9.08 15.10 1.49
N SER A 7 -9.12 16.41 1.74
CA SER A 7 -8.18 17.37 1.16
C SER A 7 -6.74 16.94 1.44
N GLU A 8 -5.80 17.23 0.55
CA GLU A 8 -4.37 16.94 0.79
C GLU A 8 -3.88 17.49 2.14
N SER A 9 -4.44 18.64 2.53
CA SER A 9 -4.24 19.31 3.82
C SER A 9 -4.72 18.46 5.00
N GLU A 10 -5.92 17.88 4.91
CA GLU A 10 -6.51 17.03 5.96
C GLU A 10 -5.74 15.72 6.09
N LYS A 11 -5.39 15.10 4.96
CA LYS A 11 -4.51 13.92 4.92
C LYS A 11 -3.15 14.21 5.54
N ALA A 12 -2.58 15.39 5.30
CA ALA A 12 -1.30 15.79 5.90
C ALA A 12 -1.42 15.98 7.43
N ILE A 13 -2.53 16.56 7.91
CA ILE A 13 -2.81 16.72 9.34
C ILE A 13 -2.99 15.36 10.01
N GLU A 14 -3.74 14.43 9.40
CA GLU A 14 -3.91 13.07 9.90
C GLU A 14 -2.58 12.32 9.96
N ARG A 15 -1.77 12.39 8.89
CA ARG A 15 -0.41 11.82 8.90
C ARG A 15 0.44 12.40 10.03
N TYR A 16 0.37 13.70 10.27
CA TYR A 16 1.09 14.34 11.37
C TYR A 16 0.61 13.85 12.75
N LYS A 17 -0.70 13.72 12.96
CA LYS A 17 -1.29 13.17 14.19
C LYS A 17 -0.81 11.73 14.43
N VAL A 18 -0.83 10.88 13.41
CA VAL A 18 -0.35 9.49 13.50
C VAL A 18 1.15 9.45 13.78
N LYS A 19 1.96 10.29 13.14
CA LYS A 19 3.41 10.37 13.40
C LYS A 19 3.72 10.76 14.84
N LYS A 20 3.02 11.78 15.37
CA LYS A 20 3.14 12.19 16.78
C LYS A 20 2.69 11.08 17.73
N LEU A 21 1.65 10.33 17.35
CA LEU A 21 1.17 9.21 18.13
C LEU A 21 2.17 8.05 18.18
N ILE A 22 2.78 7.69 17.06
CA ILE A 22 3.85 6.68 17.03
C ILE A 22 4.99 7.08 17.95
N GLN A 23 5.42 8.34 17.90
CA GLN A 23 6.46 8.86 18.79
C GLN A 23 6.06 8.74 20.27
N MET A 24 4.79 9.03 20.60
CA MET A 24 4.27 8.85 21.95
C MET A 24 4.27 7.38 22.37
N LEU A 25 3.79 6.47 21.52
CA LEU A 25 3.74 5.03 21.79
C LEU A 25 5.14 4.40 21.94
N GLU A 26 6.13 4.87 21.17
CA GLU A 26 7.51 4.39 21.25
C GLU A 26 8.25 4.92 22.48
N SER A 27 7.93 6.15 22.91
CA SER A 27 8.44 6.70 24.16
C SER A 27 7.86 6.02 25.40
N ALA A 28 6.65 5.46 25.27
CA ALA A 28 5.97 4.77 26.35
C ALA A 28 6.48 3.32 26.45
N ARG A 29 7.34 3.04 27.43
CA ARG A 29 7.78 1.69 27.76
C ARG A 29 7.00 1.11 28.94
N GLY A 30 6.60 -0.15 28.81
CA GLY A 30 6.01 -0.94 29.89
C GLY A 30 7.07 -1.50 30.84
N MET A 31 6.67 -1.79 32.07
CA MET A 31 7.49 -2.57 33.00
C MET A 31 7.21 -4.06 32.78
N GLY A 32 8.16 -4.78 32.17
CA GLY A 32 7.95 -6.19 31.77
C GLY A 32 6.93 -6.32 30.62
N THR A 33 6.27 -7.46 30.48
CA THR A 33 5.23 -7.71 29.45
C THR A 33 3.88 -7.11 29.88
N SER A 34 3.76 -5.79 29.87
CA SER A 34 2.59 -5.08 30.41
C SER A 34 1.75 -4.35 29.35
N VAL A 35 2.12 -4.46 28.07
CA VAL A 35 1.44 -3.74 26.98
C VAL A 35 0.94 -4.69 25.90
N ILE A 36 -0.27 -4.42 25.44
CA ILE A 36 -1.01 -5.19 24.45
C ILE A 36 -1.20 -4.29 23.22
N SER A 37 -0.85 -4.81 22.06
CA SER A 37 -1.10 -4.20 20.76
C SER A 37 -2.05 -5.09 19.97
N ILE A 38 -3.22 -4.56 19.61
CA ILE A 38 -4.24 -5.27 18.83
C ILE A 38 -4.50 -4.51 17.53
N TYR A 39 -4.47 -5.25 16.43
CA TYR A 39 -4.77 -4.82 15.08
C TYR A 39 -5.95 -5.65 14.59
N MET A 40 -7.03 -4.98 14.20
CA MET A 40 -8.22 -5.62 13.66
C MET A 40 -8.47 -5.14 12.25
N THR A 41 -8.62 -6.09 11.33
CA THR A 41 -8.96 -5.79 9.94
C THR A 41 -10.45 -5.48 9.81
N PRO A 42 -10.88 -4.67 8.82
CA PRO A 42 -12.29 -4.31 8.66
C PRO A 42 -13.22 -5.50 8.32
N LYS A 43 -12.64 -6.65 7.94
CA LYS A 43 -13.39 -7.88 7.62
C LYS A 43 -13.67 -8.73 8.87
N GLU A 44 -12.97 -8.50 9.97
CA GLU A 44 -13.13 -9.29 11.19
C GLU A 44 -14.35 -8.85 12.00
N GLN A 45 -14.84 -9.77 12.83
CA GLN A 45 -15.88 -9.48 13.80
C GLN A 45 -15.26 -9.22 15.18
N VAL A 46 -15.83 -8.25 15.89
CA VAL A 46 -15.42 -7.91 17.27
C VAL A 46 -15.54 -9.11 18.20
N SER A 47 -16.59 -9.92 18.03
CA SER A 47 -16.83 -11.15 18.79
C SER A 47 -15.66 -12.14 18.75
N GLY A 48 -15.06 -12.34 17.57
CA GLY A 48 -13.90 -13.23 17.40
C GLY A 48 -12.70 -12.78 18.23
N MET A 49 -12.40 -11.47 18.24
CA MET A 49 -11.31 -10.92 19.04
C MET A 49 -11.62 -10.97 20.54
N VAL A 50 -12.87 -10.73 20.95
CA VAL A 50 -13.31 -10.86 22.35
C VAL A 50 -13.12 -12.28 22.87
N THR A 51 -13.49 -13.30 22.09
CA THR A 51 -13.26 -14.71 22.46
C THR A 51 -11.77 -15.00 22.60
N LYS A 52 -10.93 -14.51 21.68
CA LYS A 52 -9.47 -14.66 21.76
C LYS A 52 -8.91 -14.03 23.04
N LEU A 53 -9.33 -12.80 23.37
CA LEU A 53 -8.91 -12.11 24.59
C LEU A 53 -9.35 -12.82 25.87
N ASN A 54 -10.55 -13.42 25.90
CA ASN A 54 -10.98 -14.21 27.05
C ASN A 54 -10.13 -15.47 27.26
N ASN A 55 -9.72 -16.13 26.17
CA ASN A 55 -8.80 -17.28 26.25
C ASN A 55 -7.42 -16.84 26.77
N GLU A 56 -6.90 -15.72 26.27
CA GLU A 56 -5.63 -15.13 26.75
C GLU A 56 -5.72 -14.70 28.23
N TYR A 57 -6.86 -14.20 28.68
CA TYR A 57 -7.09 -13.89 30.09
C TYR A 57 -6.97 -15.14 30.99
N GLY A 58 -7.52 -16.27 30.52
CA GLY A 58 -7.39 -17.56 31.18
C GLY A 58 -5.93 -18.03 31.24
N THR A 59 -5.20 -17.96 30.13
CA THR A 59 -3.77 -18.33 30.08
C THR A 59 -2.91 -17.41 30.95
N ALA A 60 -3.22 -16.10 31.00
CA ALA A 60 -2.51 -15.13 31.83
C ALA A 60 -2.61 -15.44 33.34
N SER A 61 -3.62 -16.20 33.78
CA SER A 61 -3.75 -16.60 35.19
C SER A 61 -2.60 -17.51 35.67
N ASN A 62 -1.95 -18.23 34.75
CA ASN A 62 -0.82 -19.13 35.02
C ASN A 62 0.53 -18.40 35.16
N ILE A 63 0.57 -17.07 35.00
CA ILE A 63 1.79 -16.28 35.15
C ILE A 63 2.25 -16.31 36.61
N LYS A 64 3.50 -16.72 36.84
CA LYS A 64 4.10 -16.87 38.18
C LYS A 64 4.31 -15.53 38.90
N SER A 65 4.70 -14.48 38.19
CA SER A 65 4.90 -13.14 38.76
C SER A 65 3.55 -12.47 39.05
N HIS A 66 3.29 -12.17 40.33
CA HIS A 66 2.03 -11.58 40.77
C HIS A 66 1.77 -10.19 40.16
N THR A 67 2.78 -9.33 40.11
CA THR A 67 2.69 -7.97 39.55
C THR A 67 2.47 -7.99 38.03
N ASN A 68 3.18 -8.88 37.31
CA ASN A 68 2.99 -9.02 35.86
C ASN A 68 1.63 -9.62 35.54
N LYS A 69 1.17 -10.62 36.32
CA LYS A 69 -0.15 -11.21 36.16
C LYS A 69 -1.26 -10.16 36.27
N LEU A 70 -1.23 -9.32 37.32
CA LEU A 70 -2.19 -8.24 37.51
C LEU A 70 -2.14 -7.21 36.36
N SER A 71 -0.95 -6.89 35.87
CA SER A 71 -0.77 -5.94 34.77
C SER A 71 -1.35 -6.46 33.46
N VAL A 72 -1.05 -7.72 33.10
CA VAL A 72 -1.57 -8.37 31.89
C VAL A 72 -3.09 -8.54 31.96
N GLN A 73 -3.61 -9.04 33.08
CA GLN A 73 -5.05 -9.18 33.28
C GLN A 73 -5.76 -7.84 33.20
N GLY A 74 -5.23 -6.81 33.85
CA GLY A 74 -5.77 -5.44 33.79
C GLY A 74 -5.78 -4.87 32.37
N ALA A 75 -4.72 -5.09 31.59
CA ALA A 75 -4.64 -4.67 30.19
C ALA A 75 -5.68 -5.40 29.31
N ILE A 76 -5.86 -6.71 29.50
CA ILE A 76 -6.88 -7.48 28.77
C ILE A 76 -8.30 -7.00 29.13
N THR A 77 -8.60 -6.78 30.41
CA THR A 77 -9.90 -6.26 30.85
C THR A 77 -10.16 -4.87 30.27
N ALA A 78 -9.15 -3.99 30.22
CA ALA A 78 -9.28 -2.67 29.59
C ALA A 78 -9.56 -2.79 28.08
N SER A 79 -8.84 -3.68 27.38
CA SER A 79 -9.07 -3.94 25.95
C SER A 79 -10.47 -4.46 25.67
N LEU A 80 -10.94 -5.43 26.46
CA LEU A 80 -12.31 -5.96 26.37
C LEU A 80 -13.35 -4.87 26.62
N GLY A 81 -13.13 -4.00 27.60
CA GLY A 81 -14.01 -2.87 27.91
C GLY A 81 -14.17 -1.92 26.72
N ARG A 82 -13.08 -1.63 26.00
CA ARG A 82 -13.14 -0.80 24.78
C ARG A 82 -13.74 -1.52 23.59
N LEU A 83 -13.37 -2.76 23.33
CA LEU A 83 -13.95 -3.52 22.21
C LEU A 83 -15.46 -3.67 22.33
N LYS A 84 -16.00 -3.82 23.55
CA LYS A 84 -17.46 -3.89 23.77
C LYS A 84 -18.21 -2.61 23.42
N GLN A 85 -17.54 -1.46 23.37
CA GLN A 85 -18.16 -0.19 22.93
C GLN A 85 -18.37 -0.14 21.42
N TYR A 86 -17.63 -0.97 20.66
CA TYR A 86 -17.74 -1.06 19.21
C TYR A 86 -18.74 -2.16 18.83
N ASN A 87 -19.92 -1.76 18.33
CA ASN A 87 -20.91 -2.70 17.80
C ASN A 87 -20.48 -3.29 16.44
N ARG A 88 -19.78 -2.48 15.62
CA ARG A 88 -19.17 -2.89 14.35
C ARG A 88 -17.81 -2.23 14.22
N LEU A 89 -16.85 -2.93 13.60
CA LEU A 89 -15.55 -2.34 13.30
C LEU A 89 -15.69 -1.15 12.33
N PRO A 90 -14.83 -0.13 12.44
CA PRO A 90 -14.76 0.96 11.50
C PRO A 90 -14.38 0.51 10.09
N ARG A 91 -14.54 1.37 9.08
CA ARG A 91 -14.35 1.00 7.66
C ARG A 91 -12.92 0.59 7.35
N ASN A 92 -11.96 1.19 8.03
CA ASN A 92 -10.53 0.93 7.85
C ASN A 92 -9.96 -0.07 8.88
N GLY A 93 -10.80 -0.65 9.73
CA GLY A 93 -10.37 -1.49 10.85
C GLY A 93 -10.13 -0.68 12.12
N LEU A 94 -9.56 -1.33 13.13
CA LEU A 94 -9.36 -0.75 14.46
C LEU A 94 -7.99 -1.13 15.01
N LEU A 95 -7.29 -0.14 15.54
CA LEU A 95 -6.05 -0.31 16.30
C LEU A 95 -6.32 -0.03 17.76
N LEU A 96 -5.90 -0.93 18.63
CA LEU A 96 -6.08 -0.79 20.08
C LEU A 96 -4.76 -1.04 20.80
N TYR A 97 -4.31 -0.03 21.54
CA TYR A 97 -3.15 -0.08 22.40
C TYR A 97 -3.59 0.04 23.85
N CYS A 98 -3.29 -0.98 24.65
CA CYS A 98 -3.67 -1.04 26.05
C CYS A 98 -2.50 -1.49 26.90
N GLY A 99 -2.27 -0.85 28.04
CA GLY A 99 -1.29 -1.34 29.00
C GLY A 99 -0.96 -0.33 30.09
N THR A 100 -0.12 -0.76 31.02
CA THR A 100 0.46 0.12 32.03
C THR A 100 1.83 0.58 31.57
N VAL A 101 1.98 1.90 31.45
CA VAL A 101 3.23 2.55 31.03
C VAL A 101 3.75 3.43 32.15
N LEU A 102 5.06 3.51 32.25
CA LEU A 102 5.72 4.37 33.22
C LEU A 102 5.87 5.78 32.60
N THR A 103 5.35 6.79 33.28
CA THR A 103 5.54 8.19 32.86
C THR A 103 6.92 8.70 33.34
N ALA A 104 7.44 9.78 32.76
CA ALA A 104 8.71 10.39 33.16
C ALA A 104 8.83 10.67 34.68
N ASP A 105 7.71 10.89 35.36
CA ASP A 105 7.64 11.09 36.81
C ASP A 105 7.70 9.78 37.63
N ASN A 106 8.09 8.66 37.00
CA ASN A 106 8.16 7.32 37.59
C ASN A 106 6.82 6.82 38.17
N LYS A 107 5.70 7.39 37.70
CA LYS A 107 4.34 6.99 38.07
C LYS A 107 3.76 6.04 37.03
N GLU A 108 3.06 5.01 37.51
CA GLU A 108 2.31 4.08 36.67
C GLU A 108 1.06 4.77 36.11
N LYS A 109 0.93 4.78 34.78
CA LYS A 109 -0.25 5.29 34.09
C LYS A 109 -0.84 4.19 33.22
N LYS A 110 -2.15 3.97 33.37
CA LYS A 110 -2.91 3.10 32.46
C LYS A 110 -3.15 3.86 31.16
N LEU A 111 -2.62 3.35 30.06
CA LEU A 111 -2.84 3.86 28.72
C LEU A 111 -3.82 2.94 28.00
N THR A 112 -4.88 3.54 27.45
CA THR A 112 -5.85 2.86 26.59
C THR A 112 -6.15 3.82 25.45
N LEU A 113 -5.83 3.38 24.24
CA LEU A 113 -5.90 4.20 23.05
C LEU A 113 -6.44 3.36 21.90
N ASP A 114 -7.59 3.78 21.38
CA ASP A 114 -8.24 3.24 20.20
C ASP A 114 -8.15 4.24 19.04
N ILE A 115 -7.77 3.75 17.86
CA ILE A 115 -7.54 4.58 16.67
C ILE A 115 -8.15 3.86 15.47
N GLU A 116 -8.92 4.60 14.68
CA GLU A 116 -9.24 4.21 13.31
C GLU A 116 -8.12 4.71 12.38
N PRO A 117 -7.41 3.82 11.67
CA PRO A 117 -6.37 4.24 10.74
C PRO A 117 -6.99 4.88 9.49
N PHE A 118 -6.24 5.80 8.86
CA PHE A 118 -6.66 6.45 7.60
C PHE A 118 -6.62 5.50 6.39
N LYS A 119 -5.99 4.33 6.55
CA LYS A 119 -5.93 3.25 5.56
C LYS A 119 -6.43 1.95 6.18
N PRO A 120 -7.05 1.07 5.38
CA PRO A 120 -7.46 -0.24 5.85
C PRO A 120 -6.26 -1.08 6.33
N VAL A 121 -6.38 -1.64 7.54
CA VAL A 121 -5.39 -2.58 8.09
C VAL A 121 -5.37 -3.86 7.25
N SER A 122 -4.17 -4.27 6.82
CA SER A 122 -4.00 -5.46 5.97
C SER A 122 -3.97 -6.77 6.75
N ARG A 123 -3.46 -6.73 8.00
CA ARG A 123 -3.25 -7.93 8.83
C ARG A 123 -3.79 -7.75 10.24
N SER A 124 -4.45 -8.79 10.72
CA SER A 124 -4.85 -8.91 12.12
C SER A 124 -3.67 -9.35 12.96
N LEU A 125 -3.45 -8.72 14.11
CA LEU A 125 -2.31 -8.99 14.97
C LEU A 125 -2.68 -8.75 16.42
N TYR A 126 -2.24 -9.66 17.29
CA TYR A 126 -2.36 -9.55 18.74
C TYR A 126 -1.00 -9.90 19.33
N LEU A 127 -0.39 -8.94 20.04
CA LEU A 127 0.90 -9.12 20.71
C LEU A 127 0.83 -8.54 22.13
N CYS A 128 1.43 -9.26 23.07
CA CYS A 128 1.69 -8.80 24.43
C CYS A 128 3.22 -8.76 24.61
N ASP A 129 3.78 -7.57 24.81
CA ASP A 129 5.22 -7.36 24.97
C ASP A 129 5.48 -6.22 25.98
N ASN A 130 6.72 -5.77 26.11
CA ASN A 130 7.14 -4.64 26.93
C ASN A 130 7.08 -3.28 26.20
N LYS A 131 6.85 -3.31 24.89
CA LYS A 131 6.77 -2.15 24.00
C LYS A 131 5.53 -2.25 23.14
N PHE A 132 4.95 -1.10 22.77
CA PHE A 132 3.90 -1.09 21.77
C PHE A 132 4.51 -1.37 20.39
N HIS A 133 3.92 -2.30 19.67
CA HIS A 133 4.30 -2.54 18.28
C HIS A 133 3.59 -1.52 17.42
N THR A 134 4.32 -0.61 16.77
CA THR A 134 3.80 0.43 15.87
C THR A 134 4.21 0.18 14.41
N GLU A 135 4.73 -1.01 14.10
CA GLU A 135 5.29 -1.35 12.79
C GLU A 135 4.28 -1.17 11.65
N GLU A 136 3.04 -1.64 11.83
CA GLU A 136 2.00 -1.49 10.81
C GLU A 136 1.57 -0.02 10.65
N LEU A 137 1.56 0.78 11.73
CA LEU A 137 1.33 2.23 11.64
C LEU A 137 2.46 2.95 10.90
N ARG A 138 3.72 2.55 11.11
CA ARG A 138 4.87 3.08 10.36
C ARG A 138 4.77 2.72 8.88
N ARG A 139 4.40 1.48 8.57
CA ARG A 139 4.17 1.03 7.19
C ARG A 139 3.03 1.80 6.51
N MET A 140 2.00 2.18 7.25
CA MET A 140 0.93 3.03 6.71
C MET A 140 1.38 4.47 6.43
N LEU A 141 2.33 4.99 7.23
CA LEU A 141 2.94 6.31 7.06
C LEU A 141 4.03 6.37 5.99
N GLU A 142 4.73 5.26 5.73
CA GLU A 142 5.60 5.13 4.56
C GLU A 142 4.76 5.49 3.33
N SER A 143 5.24 6.48 2.60
CA SER A 143 4.48 7.18 1.58
C SER A 143 3.88 6.20 0.57
N ASP A 144 2.61 6.42 0.21
CA ASP A 144 2.01 5.81 -0.98
C ASP A 144 2.60 6.47 -2.23
N ASP A 145 3.91 6.42 -2.38
CA ASP A 145 4.53 6.83 -3.62
C ASP A 145 4.07 5.82 -4.66
N LYS A 146 3.03 6.21 -5.39
CA LYS A 146 2.45 5.41 -6.43
C LYS A 146 3.40 5.48 -7.62
N PHE A 147 4.02 4.37 -7.95
CA PHE A 147 4.85 4.25 -9.13
C PHE A 147 4.05 3.64 -10.27
N GLY A 148 4.08 4.26 -11.44
CA GLY A 148 3.50 3.72 -12.65
C GLY A 148 4.49 2.81 -13.38
N PHE A 149 3.97 1.73 -13.98
CA PHE A 149 4.71 0.83 -14.83
C PHE A 149 3.99 0.71 -16.17
N ILE A 150 4.73 0.95 -17.25
CA ILE A 150 4.29 0.66 -18.62
C ILE A 150 5.19 -0.42 -19.15
N VAL A 151 4.63 -1.61 -19.35
CA VAL A 151 5.35 -2.73 -19.95
C VAL A 151 4.94 -2.80 -21.42
N VAL A 152 5.84 -2.38 -22.31
CA VAL A 152 5.64 -2.38 -23.76
C VAL A 152 6.31 -3.59 -24.39
N ASP A 153 5.53 -4.43 -25.04
CA ASP A 153 6.03 -5.56 -25.80
C ASP A 153 5.51 -5.54 -27.25
N GLY A 154 6.09 -6.34 -28.13
CA GLY A 154 5.62 -6.51 -29.50
C GLY A 154 4.29 -7.25 -29.62
N SER A 155 3.84 -7.93 -28.56
CA SER A 155 2.56 -8.65 -28.49
C SER A 155 1.45 -7.87 -27.77
N GLY A 156 1.80 -6.82 -27.03
CA GLY A 156 0.84 -6.05 -26.23
C GLY A 156 1.51 -5.12 -25.23
N THR A 157 0.69 -4.28 -24.58
CA THR A 157 1.13 -3.39 -23.51
C THR A 157 0.30 -3.61 -22.26
N THR A 158 0.96 -3.54 -21.10
CA THR A 158 0.32 -3.59 -19.78
C THR A 158 0.65 -2.33 -18.98
N TYR A 159 -0.39 -1.75 -18.38
CA TYR A 159 -0.31 -0.66 -17.43
C TYR A 159 -0.54 -1.19 -16.03
N ALA A 160 0.37 -0.87 -15.13
CA ALA A 160 0.27 -1.24 -13.72
C ALA A 160 0.71 -0.08 -12.84
N THR A 161 0.27 -0.12 -11.59
CA THR A 161 0.80 0.73 -10.53
C THR A 161 1.33 -0.12 -9.39
N LEU A 162 2.38 0.37 -8.74
CA LEU A 162 2.95 -0.20 -7.54
C LEU A 162 2.86 0.85 -6.45
N CYS A 163 2.20 0.50 -5.35
CA CYS A 163 2.16 1.31 -4.15
C CYS A 163 2.75 0.49 -3.00
N GLY A 164 3.99 0.80 -2.62
CA GLY A 164 4.75 -0.02 -1.67
C GLY A 164 4.87 -1.48 -2.15
N SER A 165 4.19 -2.40 -1.47
CA SER A 165 4.16 -3.82 -1.82
C SER A 165 2.93 -4.25 -2.64
N VAL A 166 1.96 -3.35 -2.85
CA VAL A 166 0.70 -3.67 -3.55
C VAL A 166 0.85 -3.33 -5.01
N LYS A 167 0.74 -4.36 -5.86
CA LYS A 167 0.67 -4.23 -7.31
C LYS A 167 -0.79 -4.20 -7.77
N ASP A 168 -1.11 -3.26 -8.64
CA ASP A 168 -2.45 -3.12 -9.21
C ASP A 168 -2.35 -2.99 -10.73
N LYS A 169 -3.07 -3.85 -11.45
CA LYS A 169 -3.06 -3.88 -12.92
C LYS A 169 -4.21 -3.04 -13.44
N LEU A 170 -3.91 -1.86 -13.95
CA LEU A 170 -4.91 -0.90 -14.43
C LEU A 170 -5.56 -1.36 -15.73
N GLY A 171 -4.77 -1.94 -16.63
CA GLY A 171 -5.25 -2.37 -17.93
C GLY A 171 -4.18 -3.02 -18.77
N SER A 172 -4.59 -3.83 -19.74
CA SER A 172 -3.69 -4.38 -20.74
C SER A 172 -4.43 -4.55 -22.06
N PHE A 173 -3.70 -4.43 -23.16
CA PHE A 173 -4.24 -4.75 -24.47
C PHE A 173 -3.18 -5.46 -25.31
N THR A 174 -3.65 -6.35 -26.18
CA THR A 174 -2.81 -7.11 -27.10
C THR A 174 -2.83 -6.48 -28.48
N VAL A 175 -1.73 -6.64 -29.21
CA VAL A 175 -1.57 -6.15 -30.58
C VAL A 175 -0.78 -7.17 -31.39
N GLU A 176 -1.25 -7.45 -32.59
CA GLU A 176 -0.52 -8.28 -33.55
C GLU A 176 0.26 -7.39 -34.53
N LEU A 177 1.57 -7.29 -34.29
CA LEU A 177 2.47 -6.55 -35.18
C LEU A 177 3.00 -7.44 -36.31
N PRO A 178 3.07 -6.93 -37.56
CA PRO A 178 3.67 -7.67 -38.67
C PRO A 178 5.14 -8.01 -38.41
N LYS A 179 5.47 -9.31 -38.47
CA LYS A 179 6.84 -9.81 -38.29
C LYS A 179 7.76 -9.34 -39.42
N LYS A 180 9.06 -9.35 -39.17
CA LYS A 180 10.06 -8.92 -40.16
C LYS A 180 10.14 -10.00 -41.22
N HIS A 181 9.69 -9.70 -42.44
CA HIS A 181 9.84 -10.62 -43.56
C HIS A 181 11.24 -10.48 -44.16
N GLY A 182 11.98 -11.59 -44.21
CA GLY A 182 13.33 -11.65 -44.78
C GLY A 182 13.39 -12.01 -46.26
N ARG A 183 12.26 -12.39 -46.88
CA ARG A 183 12.20 -12.80 -48.30
C ARG A 183 12.16 -11.56 -49.20
N GLY A 184 13.14 -11.45 -50.11
CA GLY A 184 13.25 -10.34 -51.06
C GLY A 184 12.18 -10.37 -52.16
N GLY A 185 11.84 -9.20 -52.70
CA GLY A 185 10.88 -9.04 -53.80
C GLY A 185 10.41 -7.58 -53.97
N GLN A 186 9.67 -7.30 -55.04
CA GLN A 186 9.12 -5.96 -55.36
C GLN A 186 8.23 -5.40 -54.24
N SER A 187 7.57 -6.29 -53.49
CA SER A 187 6.69 -5.93 -52.37
C SER A 187 7.42 -5.68 -51.03
N LYS A 188 8.75 -5.88 -50.96
CA LYS A 188 9.55 -5.72 -49.73
C LYS A 188 9.40 -4.33 -49.11
N ASN A 189 9.50 -3.27 -49.92
CA ASN A 189 9.39 -1.89 -49.45
C ASN A 189 7.98 -1.56 -48.93
N ARG A 190 6.95 -2.11 -49.58
CA ARG A 190 5.54 -1.98 -49.14
C ARG A 190 5.32 -2.63 -47.77
N PHE A 191 5.81 -3.86 -47.57
CA PHE A 191 5.68 -4.54 -46.27
C PHE A 191 6.46 -3.86 -45.15
N ALA A 192 7.63 -3.30 -45.46
CA ALA A 192 8.38 -2.48 -44.51
C ALA A 192 7.59 -1.23 -44.09
N ARG A 193 6.96 -0.53 -45.05
CA ARG A 193 6.11 0.64 -44.76
C ARG A 193 4.91 0.27 -43.89
N ILE A 194 4.16 -0.78 -44.24
CA ILE A 194 3.00 -1.25 -43.46
C ILE A 194 3.41 -1.61 -42.03
N ARG A 195 4.58 -2.25 -41.85
CA ARG A 195 5.11 -2.58 -40.52
C ARG A 195 5.43 -1.32 -39.70
N MET A 196 6.09 -0.33 -40.29
CA MET A 196 6.39 0.94 -39.61
C MET A 196 5.13 1.70 -39.23
N GLU A 197 4.13 1.74 -40.11
CA GLU A 197 2.84 2.38 -39.86
C GLU A 197 2.07 1.69 -38.72
N ARG A 198 2.02 0.35 -38.72
CA ARG A 198 1.41 -0.42 -37.61
C ARG A 198 2.14 -0.20 -36.28
N ARG A 199 3.48 -0.13 -36.30
CA ARG A 199 4.29 0.20 -35.10
C ARG A 199 3.99 1.61 -34.59
N HIS A 200 3.87 2.60 -35.47
CA HIS A 200 3.54 3.97 -35.09
C HIS A 200 2.13 4.06 -34.47
N ASN A 201 1.13 3.42 -35.09
CA ASN A 201 -0.23 3.36 -34.55
C ASN A 201 -0.30 2.65 -33.19
N TYR A 202 0.52 1.62 -33.00
CA TYR A 202 0.65 0.95 -31.72
C TYR A 202 1.21 1.89 -30.64
N LEU A 203 2.33 2.57 -30.92
CA LEU A 203 2.92 3.53 -29.98
C LEU A 203 1.98 4.69 -29.64
N ARG A 204 1.19 5.16 -30.60
CA ARG A 204 0.14 6.16 -30.36
C ARG A 204 -0.89 5.65 -29.34
N LYS A 205 -1.40 4.44 -29.55
CA LYS A 205 -2.35 3.81 -28.61
C LYS A 205 -1.74 3.59 -27.22
N VAL A 206 -0.44 3.31 -27.15
CA VAL A 206 0.28 3.20 -25.87
C VAL A 206 0.37 4.57 -25.18
N ALA A 207 0.71 5.62 -25.90
CA ALA A 207 0.79 6.96 -25.34
C ALA A 207 -0.58 7.47 -24.85
N GLU A 208 -1.63 7.27 -25.65
CA GLU A 208 -3.01 7.63 -25.28
C GLU A 208 -3.48 6.89 -24.02
N GLY A 209 -3.19 5.58 -23.93
CA GLY A 209 -3.51 4.79 -22.74
C GLY A 209 -2.73 5.26 -21.51
N ALA A 210 -1.45 5.64 -21.66
CA ALA A 210 -0.66 6.19 -20.57
C ALA A 210 -1.27 7.48 -20.01
N THR A 211 -1.69 8.40 -20.88
CA THR A 211 -2.39 9.63 -20.49
C THR A 211 -3.70 9.32 -19.76
N GLN A 212 -4.49 8.38 -20.27
CA GLN A 212 -5.77 7.99 -19.66
C GLN A 212 -5.61 7.40 -18.25
N TYR A 213 -4.59 6.58 -18.02
CA TYR A 213 -4.40 5.87 -16.75
C TYR A 213 -3.58 6.65 -15.72
N PHE A 214 -2.61 7.46 -16.16
CA PHE A 214 -1.66 8.13 -15.26
C PHE A 214 -1.89 9.63 -15.09
N ILE A 215 -2.83 10.23 -15.83
CA ILE A 215 -3.20 11.64 -15.67
C ILE A 215 -4.63 11.73 -15.15
N THR A 216 -4.82 12.47 -14.06
CA THR A 216 -6.14 12.76 -13.49
C THR A 216 -6.18 14.23 -13.13
N ASN A 217 -7.20 14.97 -13.58
CA ASN A 217 -7.33 16.41 -13.37
C ASN A 217 -6.07 17.21 -13.78
N ASP A 218 -5.56 16.96 -14.98
CA ASP A 218 -4.37 17.60 -15.55
C ASP A 218 -3.06 17.43 -14.77
N ARG A 219 -3.02 16.52 -13.80
CA ARG A 219 -1.83 16.21 -13.00
C ARG A 219 -1.50 14.72 -13.05
N PRO A 220 -0.20 14.35 -13.04
CA PRO A 220 0.19 12.95 -12.92
C PRO A 220 -0.25 12.41 -11.55
N ASN A 221 -0.91 11.25 -11.55
CA ASN A 221 -1.39 10.57 -10.34
C ASN A 221 -0.32 9.66 -9.68
N ILE A 222 0.90 9.67 -10.24
CA ILE A 222 2.04 8.87 -9.85
C ILE A 222 3.24 9.77 -9.53
N VAL A 223 4.07 9.34 -8.58
CA VAL A 223 5.31 10.02 -8.18
C VAL A 223 6.45 9.72 -9.15
N GLY A 224 6.39 8.55 -9.80
CA GLY A 224 7.40 8.11 -10.75
C GLY A 224 6.85 7.13 -11.76
N LEU A 225 7.37 7.17 -12.98
CA LEU A 225 7.00 6.26 -14.07
C LEU A 225 8.21 5.43 -14.51
N VAL A 226 8.01 4.13 -14.65
CA VAL A 226 9.00 3.19 -15.18
C VAL A 226 8.51 2.65 -16.52
N LEU A 227 9.32 2.83 -17.56
CA LEU A 227 9.08 2.25 -18.88
C LEU A 227 9.87 0.95 -18.99
N ALA A 228 9.18 -0.17 -19.06
CA ALA A 228 9.77 -1.49 -19.19
C ALA A 228 9.39 -2.10 -20.55
N GLY A 229 10.27 -2.88 -21.17
CA GLY A 229 9.94 -3.55 -22.42
C GLY A 229 11.13 -3.97 -23.25
N SER A 230 10.84 -4.37 -24.50
CA SER A 230 11.87 -4.65 -25.49
C SER A 230 12.55 -3.35 -25.95
N ALA A 231 13.88 -3.40 -26.05
CA ALA A 231 14.77 -2.25 -26.24
C ALA A 231 14.30 -1.22 -27.29
N GLU A 232 13.84 -1.67 -28.46
CA GLU A 232 13.47 -0.80 -29.57
C GLU A 232 12.20 0.02 -29.30
N PHE A 233 11.19 -0.55 -28.63
CA PHE A 233 9.88 0.11 -28.51
C PHE A 233 9.84 1.20 -27.44
N LYS A 234 10.50 0.96 -26.30
CA LYS A 234 10.50 1.90 -25.17
C LYS A 234 11.31 3.16 -25.46
N GLU A 235 12.41 3.05 -26.20
CA GLU A 235 13.24 4.19 -26.58
C GLU A 235 12.50 5.08 -27.56
N VAL A 236 11.87 4.47 -28.57
CA VAL A 236 11.04 5.20 -29.54
C VAL A 236 9.84 5.84 -28.84
N LEU A 237 9.20 5.18 -27.87
CA LEU A 237 8.12 5.78 -27.08
C LEU A 237 8.60 7.01 -26.30
N TYR A 238 9.76 6.91 -25.62
CA TYR A 238 10.30 8.00 -24.80
C TYR A 238 10.77 9.21 -25.62
N GLN A 239 11.35 8.95 -26.80
CA GLN A 239 11.83 9.98 -27.71
C GLN A 239 10.70 10.60 -28.54
N SER A 240 9.61 9.87 -28.77
CA SER A 240 8.48 10.33 -29.58
C SER A 240 7.74 11.50 -28.95
N ASP A 241 7.34 12.46 -29.80
CA ASP A 241 6.48 13.59 -29.44
C ASP A 241 5.05 13.17 -29.07
N LEU A 242 4.69 11.91 -29.32
CA LEU A 242 3.39 11.35 -28.95
C LEU A 242 3.23 11.19 -27.43
N PHE A 243 4.34 11.12 -26.68
CA PHE A 243 4.30 10.90 -25.24
C PHE A 243 4.08 12.21 -24.49
N ASP A 244 3.13 12.21 -23.56
CA ASP A 244 2.74 13.44 -22.84
C ASP A 244 3.95 14.02 -22.07
N PRO A 245 4.27 15.32 -22.24
CA PRO A 245 5.41 15.94 -21.59
C PRO A 245 5.33 15.90 -20.05
N ARG A 246 4.12 15.88 -19.48
CA ARG A 246 3.91 15.77 -18.03
C ARG A 246 4.34 14.41 -17.50
N LEU A 247 4.04 13.35 -18.25
CA LEU A 247 4.50 12.00 -17.90
C LEU A 247 6.00 11.85 -18.14
N LYS A 248 6.53 12.48 -19.21
CA LYS A 248 7.96 12.47 -19.54
C LYS A 248 8.83 13.03 -18.41
N ALA A 249 8.36 14.07 -17.73
CA ALA A 249 9.05 14.66 -16.57
C ALA A 249 9.08 13.73 -15.34
N VAL A 250 8.15 12.78 -15.25
CA VAL A 250 8.00 11.84 -14.13
C VAL A 250 8.66 10.48 -14.42
N VAL A 251 9.22 10.28 -15.62
CA VAL A 251 9.96 9.06 -15.98
C VAL A 251 11.24 8.96 -15.16
N LEU A 252 11.34 7.94 -14.32
CA LEU A 252 12.50 7.66 -13.48
C LEU A 252 13.54 6.82 -14.21
N LYS A 253 13.09 5.77 -14.89
CA LYS A 253 13.98 4.80 -15.53
C LYS A 253 13.31 4.08 -16.68
N VAL A 254 14.12 3.77 -17.68
CA VAL A 254 13.78 2.88 -18.79
C VAL A 254 14.51 1.54 -18.56
N VAL A 255 13.77 0.44 -18.49
CA VAL A 255 14.27 -0.89 -18.10
C VAL A 255 14.11 -1.87 -19.26
N ASP A 256 15.14 -2.66 -19.56
CA ASP A 256 15.07 -3.77 -20.50
C ASP A 256 14.49 -5.00 -19.83
N VAL A 257 13.42 -5.55 -20.40
CA VAL A 257 12.80 -6.80 -19.92
C VAL A 257 12.69 -7.78 -21.08
N ALA A 258 13.35 -8.94 -20.94
CA ALA A 258 13.44 -9.95 -22.00
C ALA A 258 12.15 -10.79 -22.14
N HIS A 259 11.39 -10.96 -21.05
CA HIS A 259 10.13 -11.69 -21.05
C HIS A 259 9.07 -10.92 -20.25
N PRO A 260 7.98 -10.48 -20.90
CA PRO A 260 6.81 -9.97 -20.20
C PRO A 260 6.03 -11.18 -19.62
N GLY A 261 6.60 -11.83 -18.61
CA GLY A 261 5.84 -12.79 -17.82
C GLY A 261 4.70 -12.05 -17.13
N GLU A 262 3.52 -12.67 -17.06
CA GLU A 262 2.42 -12.17 -16.23
C GLU A 262 2.97 -11.68 -14.89
N LEU A 263 2.53 -10.49 -14.48
CA LEU A 263 2.81 -9.94 -13.15
C LEU A 263 2.11 -10.83 -12.10
N VAL A 264 2.62 -12.04 -11.86
CA VAL A 264 2.16 -13.01 -10.83
C VAL A 264 2.55 -12.58 -9.44
#